data_AF-A0A3R6H7C4-F1
#
_entry.id   AF-A0A3R6H7C4-F1
#
_cell.length_a   1.000
_cell.length_b   1.000
_cell.length_c   1.000
_cell.angle_alpha   90.00
_cell.angle_beta   90.00
_cell.angle_gamma   90.00
#
_symmetry.space_group_name_H-M   'P 1'
#
loop_
_entity.id
_entity.type
_entity.pdbx_description
1 polymer ?
#
loop_
_entity_poly.entity_id
_entity_poly.type
_entity_poly.pdbx_seq_one_letter_code
_entity_poly.pdbx_strand_id
1 'polypeptide(L)'
;MNIIDKLKTLGVEVTPEIEKAFPGEFVSDLEVQKKNEKIITLENEKKELETKQENLEKELQTLKDAAPDADALNQKIADLTATLENERKERKEKDEVARLDSLVTDFFADKHFVNAITADAIKKQLVETLNSDEARGKSVSDLFDAIVKDEKGNYKPDILIDDKTFQAQQKRSQIVGNNINQPDGAKLSTAELMKMKNQNPDMDITPYLRRGKEK
;
A
#
# COMPACT_ATOMS: atom_id res chain seq x y z
N MET A 1 -36.02 -3.18 75.97
CA MET A 1 -37.31 -3.09 76.66
C MET A 1 -37.44 -4.31 77.53
N ASN A 2 -37.37 -4.12 78.85
CA ASN A 2 -37.34 -5.23 79.79
C ASN A 2 -38.65 -6.02 79.76
N ILE A 3 -38.61 -7.29 80.17
CA ILE A 3 -39.79 -8.11 80.42
C ILE A 3 -40.75 -7.36 81.35
N ILE A 4 -40.23 -6.63 82.35
CA ILE A 4 -41.01 -5.76 83.24
C ILE A 4 -41.72 -4.63 82.45
N ASP A 5 -41.04 -4.00 81.49
CA ASP A 5 -41.64 -2.92 80.67
C ASP A 5 -42.70 -3.46 79.69
N LYS A 6 -42.51 -4.70 79.18
CA LYS A 6 -43.50 -5.39 78.35
C LYS A 6 -44.74 -5.79 79.14
N LEU A 7 -44.58 -6.25 80.37
CA LEU A 7 -45.71 -6.56 81.25
C LEU A 7 -46.51 -5.31 81.59
N LYS A 8 -45.84 -4.18 81.87
CA LYS A 8 -46.49 -2.88 82.10
C LYS A 8 -47.25 -2.38 80.87
N THR A 9 -46.70 -2.53 79.67
CA THR A 9 -47.37 -2.13 78.42
C THR A 9 -48.54 -3.03 78.02
N LEU A 10 -48.56 -4.28 78.49
CA LEU A 10 -49.69 -5.21 78.34
C LEU A 10 -50.76 -5.05 79.43
N GLY A 11 -50.60 -4.08 80.34
CA GLY A 11 -51.58 -3.78 81.40
C GLY A 11 -51.53 -4.73 82.59
N VAL A 12 -50.43 -5.50 82.76
CA VAL A 12 -50.22 -6.36 83.92
C VAL A 12 -49.60 -5.53 85.05
N GLU A 13 -50.27 -5.46 86.20
CA GLU A 13 -49.73 -4.81 87.40
C GLU A 13 -48.52 -5.60 87.92
N VAL A 14 -47.34 -4.98 87.88
CA VAL A 14 -46.11 -5.60 88.34
C VAL A 14 -46.00 -5.42 89.85
N THR A 15 -46.17 -6.51 90.60
CA THR A 15 -46.04 -6.53 92.06
C THR A 15 -44.57 -6.68 92.49
N PRO A 16 -44.21 -6.33 93.75
CA PRO A 16 -42.83 -6.42 94.24
C PRO A 16 -42.23 -7.84 94.17
N GLU A 17 -43.08 -8.86 94.22
CA GLU A 17 -42.68 -10.27 94.08
C GLU A 17 -42.28 -10.61 92.64
N ILE A 18 -42.98 -10.04 91.65
CA ILE A 18 -42.67 -10.19 90.23
C ILE A 18 -41.37 -9.45 89.88
N GLU A 19 -41.15 -8.26 90.42
CA GLU A 19 -39.88 -7.53 90.25
C GLU A 19 -38.69 -8.30 90.84
N LYS A 20 -38.91 -9.02 91.95
CA LYS A 20 -37.89 -9.87 92.58
C LYS A 20 -37.63 -11.17 91.82
N ALA A 21 -38.64 -11.72 91.15
CA ALA A 21 -38.53 -12.95 90.36
C ALA A 21 -37.82 -12.74 89.01
N PHE A 22 -37.84 -11.50 88.49
CA PHE A 22 -37.16 -11.12 87.24
C PHE A 22 -36.13 -10.01 87.50
N PRO A 23 -34.99 -10.33 88.15
CA PRO A 23 -33.93 -9.36 88.38
C PRO A 23 -33.42 -8.81 87.04
N GLY A 24 -33.16 -7.50 86.99
CA GLY A 24 -32.84 -6.74 85.77
C GLY A 24 -31.67 -7.28 84.93
N GLU A 25 -30.86 -8.18 85.46
CA GLU A 25 -29.81 -8.94 84.75
C GLU A 25 -30.35 -9.89 83.67
N PHE A 26 -31.52 -10.50 83.83
CA PHE A 26 -32.01 -11.51 82.86
C PHE A 26 -32.46 -10.91 81.52
N VAL A 27 -32.55 -9.59 81.45
CA VAL A 27 -32.98 -8.83 80.27
C VAL A 27 -31.81 -8.23 79.51
N SER A 28 -30.67 -7.99 80.18
CA SER A 28 -29.47 -7.48 79.50
C SER A 28 -28.88 -8.50 78.56
N ASP A 29 -28.83 -9.77 78.94
CA ASP A 29 -28.00 -10.75 78.22
C ASP A 29 -28.54 -11.06 76.82
N LEU A 30 -29.86 -11.20 76.66
CA LEU A 30 -30.47 -11.41 75.35
C LEU A 30 -30.40 -10.16 74.46
N GLU A 31 -30.52 -8.96 75.04
CA GLU A 31 -30.38 -7.70 74.28
C GLU A 31 -28.93 -7.43 73.89
N VAL A 32 -27.97 -7.79 74.74
CA VAL A 32 -26.53 -7.72 74.47
C VAL A 32 -26.15 -8.73 73.39
N GLN A 33 -26.65 -9.96 73.45
CA GLN A 33 -26.46 -10.97 72.39
C GLN A 33 -26.97 -10.46 71.05
N LYS A 34 -28.20 -9.94 70.98
CA LYS A 34 -28.75 -9.37 69.73
C LYS A 34 -27.95 -8.19 69.19
N LYS A 35 -27.45 -7.32 70.07
CA LYS A 35 -26.60 -6.19 69.67
C LYS A 35 -25.25 -6.69 69.16
N ASN A 36 -24.64 -7.68 69.80
CA ASN A 36 -23.38 -8.28 69.38
C ASN A 36 -23.54 -8.98 68.02
N GLU A 37 -24.61 -9.74 67.81
CA GLU A 37 -24.95 -10.34 66.50
C GLU A 37 -25.11 -9.27 65.42
N LYS A 38 -25.77 -8.16 65.75
CA LYS A 38 -25.94 -7.03 64.82
C LYS A 38 -24.61 -6.31 64.51
N ILE A 39 -23.71 -6.21 65.49
CA ILE A 39 -22.38 -5.64 65.28
C ILE A 39 -21.54 -6.55 64.40
N ILE A 40 -21.54 -7.87 64.66
CA ILE A 40 -20.80 -8.85 63.86
C ILE A 40 -21.29 -8.86 62.41
N THR A 41 -22.61 -8.79 62.19
CA THR A 41 -23.18 -8.71 60.84
C THR A 41 -22.76 -7.42 60.13
N LEU A 42 -22.84 -6.27 60.79
CA LEU A 42 -22.40 -4.99 60.22
C LEU A 42 -20.88 -4.95 59.96
N GLU A 43 -20.07 -5.57 60.81
CA GLU A 43 -18.62 -5.68 60.60
C GLU A 43 -18.28 -6.57 59.40
N ASN A 44 -19.02 -7.66 59.20
CA ASN A 44 -18.87 -8.52 58.03
C ASN A 44 -19.32 -7.80 56.75
N GLU A 45 -20.46 -7.11 56.77
CA GLU A 45 -20.93 -6.29 55.65
C GLU A 45 -19.92 -5.18 55.31
N LYS A 46 -19.32 -4.53 56.31
CA LYS A 46 -18.29 -3.51 56.09
C LYS A 46 -17.06 -4.09 55.40
N LYS A 47 -16.57 -5.26 55.84
CA LYS A 47 -15.45 -5.96 55.19
C LYS A 47 -15.77 -6.37 53.75
N GLU A 48 -16.99 -6.84 53.49
CA GLU A 48 -17.44 -7.14 52.13
C GLU A 48 -17.52 -5.90 51.24
N LEU A 49 -17.95 -4.76 51.79
CA LEU A 49 -17.99 -3.50 51.05
C LEU A 49 -16.59 -2.95 50.78
N GLU A 50 -15.68 -3.01 51.76
CA GLU A 50 -14.29 -2.59 51.59
C GLU A 50 -13.58 -3.43 50.51
N THR A 51 -13.76 -4.75 50.52
CA THR A 51 -13.20 -5.63 49.48
C THR A 51 -13.82 -5.39 48.10
N LYS A 52 -15.13 -5.12 48.01
CA LYS A 52 -15.77 -4.72 46.74
C LYS A 52 -15.23 -3.38 46.24
N GLN A 53 -15.01 -2.42 47.13
CA GLN A 53 -14.47 -1.12 46.76
C GLN A 53 -13.04 -1.23 46.22
N GLU A 54 -12.17 -1.98 46.91
CA GLU A 54 -10.80 -2.23 46.43
C GLU A 54 -10.77 -2.92 45.06
N ASN A 55 -11.69 -3.86 44.83
CA ASN A 55 -11.80 -4.54 43.54
C ASN A 55 -12.26 -3.60 42.43
N LEU A 56 -13.27 -2.75 42.70
CA LEU A 56 -13.75 -1.74 41.75
C LEU A 56 -12.68 -0.68 41.44
N GLU A 57 -11.90 -0.27 42.44
CA GLU A 57 -10.78 0.68 42.24
C GLU A 57 -9.67 0.07 41.38
N LYS A 58 -9.33 -1.21 41.61
CA LYS A 58 -8.40 -1.96 40.74
C LYS A 58 -8.93 -2.10 39.32
N GLU A 59 -10.21 -2.41 39.16
CA GLU A 59 -10.86 -2.53 37.85
C GLU A 59 -10.93 -1.18 37.12
N LEU A 60 -11.18 -0.08 37.85
CA LEU A 60 -11.09 1.28 37.31
C LEU A 60 -9.67 1.63 36.86
N GLN A 61 -8.66 1.23 37.65
CA GLN A 61 -7.27 1.49 37.32
C GLN A 61 -6.83 0.68 36.10
N THR A 62 -7.18 -0.61 36.02
CA THR A 62 -6.90 -1.42 34.83
C THR A 62 -7.65 -0.92 33.60
N LEU A 63 -8.88 -0.40 33.73
CA LEU A 63 -9.59 0.25 32.63
C LEU A 63 -8.90 1.54 32.16
N LYS A 64 -8.37 2.35 33.07
CA LYS A 64 -7.58 3.55 32.73
C LYS A 64 -6.26 3.19 32.05
N ASP A 65 -5.57 2.16 32.53
CA ASP A 65 -4.30 1.71 31.97
C ASP A 65 -4.48 0.95 30.64
N ALA A 66 -5.62 0.29 30.44
CA ALA A 66 -5.98 -0.45 29.23
C ALA A 66 -6.74 0.37 28.18
N ALA A 67 -7.15 1.60 28.49
CA ALA A 67 -7.61 2.55 27.49
C ALA A 67 -6.36 3.19 26.85
N PRO A 68 -5.87 2.71 25.67
CA PRO A 68 -4.89 3.49 24.92
C PRO A 68 -5.50 4.87 24.71
N ASP A 69 -4.77 5.92 25.10
CA ASP A 69 -5.17 7.33 25.03
C ASP A 69 -6.16 7.54 23.88
N ALA A 70 -7.44 7.77 24.21
CA ALA A 70 -8.47 7.92 23.19
C ALA A 70 -8.11 9.05 22.21
N ASP A 71 -7.37 10.04 22.71
CA ASP A 71 -6.77 11.12 21.94
C ASP A 71 -5.66 10.63 21.00
N ALA A 72 -4.79 9.71 21.44
CA ALA A 72 -3.77 9.10 20.59
C ALA A 72 -4.37 8.20 19.50
N LEU A 73 -5.46 7.48 19.80
CA LEU A 73 -6.21 6.72 18.78
C LEU A 73 -6.88 7.66 17.77
N ASN A 74 -7.51 8.74 18.21
CA ASN A 74 -8.12 9.73 17.33
C ASN A 74 -7.07 10.43 16.45
N GLN A 75 -5.90 10.77 16.99
CA GLN A 75 -4.77 11.30 16.20
C GLN A 75 -4.34 10.29 15.13
N LYS A 76 -4.15 9.02 15.50
CA LYS A 76 -3.76 7.98 14.56
C LYS A 76 -4.81 7.74 13.48
N ILE A 77 -6.10 7.83 13.81
CA ILE A 77 -7.20 7.78 12.84
C ILE A 77 -7.14 8.97 11.88
N ALA A 78 -6.89 10.18 12.38
CA ALA A 78 -6.75 11.36 11.54
C ALA A 78 -5.55 11.25 10.58
N ASP A 79 -4.39 10.82 11.08
CA ASP A 79 -3.18 10.62 10.28
C ASP A 79 -3.37 9.54 9.20
N LEU A 80 -3.98 8.40 9.57
CA LEU A 80 -4.29 7.34 8.63
C LEU A 80 -5.32 7.79 7.58
N THR A 81 -6.31 8.60 7.97
CA THR A 81 -7.30 9.14 7.03
C THR A 81 -6.66 10.10 6.04
N ALA A 82 -5.79 11.00 6.51
CA ALA A 82 -5.03 11.91 5.64
C ALA A 82 -4.11 11.15 4.67
N THR A 83 -3.45 10.09 5.17
CA THR A 83 -2.59 9.23 4.34
C THR A 83 -3.40 8.52 3.26
N LEU A 84 -4.55 7.95 3.61
CA LEU A 84 -5.45 7.29 2.65
C LEU A 84 -6.02 8.24 1.60
N GLU A 85 -6.34 9.48 1.96
CA GLU A 85 -6.79 10.48 0.99
C GLU A 85 -5.69 10.86 0.00
N ASN A 86 -4.45 11.03 0.47
CA ASN A 86 -3.31 11.31 -0.39
C ASN A 86 -3.04 10.14 -1.34
N GLU A 87 -2.98 8.91 -0.84
CA GLU A 87 -2.81 7.72 -1.69
C GLU A 87 -3.92 7.58 -2.74
N ARG A 88 -5.17 7.92 -2.38
CA ARG A 88 -6.29 7.90 -3.33
C ARG A 88 -6.13 8.96 -4.42
N LYS A 89 -5.61 10.15 -4.10
CA LYS A 89 -5.31 11.19 -5.10
C LYS A 89 -4.17 10.75 -6.02
N GLU A 90 -3.07 10.28 -5.46
CA GLU A 90 -1.92 9.79 -6.22
C GLU A 90 -2.29 8.61 -7.14
N ARG A 91 -3.14 7.68 -6.68
CA ARG A 91 -3.64 6.59 -7.53
C ARG A 91 -4.48 7.11 -8.69
N LYS A 92 -5.38 8.06 -8.45
CA LYS A 92 -6.19 8.66 -9.52
C LYS A 92 -5.33 9.38 -10.55
N GLU A 93 -4.33 10.14 -10.10
CA GLU A 93 -3.36 10.81 -10.98
C GLU A 93 -2.57 9.79 -11.79
N LYS A 94 -2.06 8.73 -11.15
CA LYS A 94 -1.32 7.67 -11.84
C LYS A 94 -2.18 6.89 -12.83
N ASP A 95 -3.41 6.57 -12.47
CA ASP A 95 -4.36 5.87 -13.35
C ASP A 95 -4.71 6.73 -14.57
N GLU A 96 -4.88 8.05 -14.40
CA GLU A 96 -5.11 8.95 -15.53
C GLU A 96 -3.88 9.09 -16.41
N VAL A 97 -2.67 9.24 -15.83
CA VAL A 97 -1.42 9.25 -16.59
C VAL A 97 -1.26 7.96 -17.39
N ALA A 98 -1.55 6.80 -16.80
CA ALA A 98 -1.48 5.51 -17.49
C ALA A 98 -2.52 5.41 -18.63
N ARG A 99 -3.74 5.93 -18.41
CA ARG A 99 -4.78 5.99 -19.45
C ARG A 99 -4.36 6.88 -20.61
N LEU A 100 -3.78 8.04 -20.33
CA LEU A 100 -3.25 8.96 -21.34
C LEU A 100 -2.06 8.36 -22.08
N ASP A 101 -1.17 7.65 -21.39
CA ASP A 101 -0.03 6.98 -22.00
C ASP A 101 -0.47 5.89 -23.00
N SER A 102 -1.50 5.11 -22.64
CA SER A 102 -2.11 4.12 -23.54
C SER A 102 -2.72 4.79 -24.76
N LEU A 103 -3.49 5.87 -24.57
CA LEU A 103 -4.12 6.62 -25.66
C LEU A 103 -3.10 7.19 -26.64
N VAL A 104 -1.99 7.75 -26.12
CA VAL A 104 -0.90 8.28 -26.94
C VAL A 104 -0.17 7.14 -27.67
N THR A 105 0.04 6.00 -27.00
CA THR A 105 0.67 4.83 -27.63
C THR A 105 -0.16 4.30 -28.79
N ASP A 106 -1.48 4.19 -28.61
CA ASP A 106 -2.41 3.77 -29.66
C ASP A 106 -2.41 4.78 -30.82
N PHE A 107 -2.39 6.09 -30.52
CA PHE A 107 -2.31 7.13 -31.55
C PHE A 107 -1.00 7.11 -32.35
N PHE A 108 0.09 6.61 -31.74
CA PHE A 108 1.41 6.53 -32.37
C PHE A 108 1.59 5.23 -33.18
N ALA A 109 0.72 4.24 -33.01
CA ALA A 109 0.83 2.93 -33.68
C ALA A 109 0.91 3.05 -35.22
N ASP A 110 0.18 4.00 -35.79
CA ASP A 110 0.11 4.24 -37.23
C ASP A 110 1.15 5.28 -37.71
N LYS A 111 2.07 5.72 -36.86
CA LYS A 111 3.06 6.76 -37.18
C LYS A 111 4.48 6.20 -37.17
N HIS A 112 5.24 6.53 -38.22
CA HIS A 112 6.64 6.15 -38.32
C HIS A 112 7.52 7.36 -38.00
N PHE A 113 8.21 7.31 -36.86
CA PHE A 113 9.15 8.34 -36.45
C PHE A 113 10.55 8.07 -37.00
N VAL A 114 11.36 9.12 -37.13
CA VAL A 114 12.74 8.97 -37.62
C VAL A 114 13.63 8.10 -36.75
N ASN A 115 13.39 8.11 -35.45
CA ASN A 115 14.10 7.33 -34.46
C ASN A 115 13.23 7.24 -33.19
N ALA A 116 13.56 6.29 -32.30
CA ALA A 116 12.84 6.08 -31.05
C ALA A 116 12.96 7.28 -30.09
N ILE A 117 14.08 8.00 -30.10
CA ILE A 117 14.32 9.15 -29.20
C ILE A 117 13.34 10.30 -29.49
N THR A 118 13.11 10.60 -30.77
CA THR A 118 12.14 11.59 -31.23
C THR A 118 10.72 11.13 -30.89
N ALA A 119 10.39 9.85 -31.09
CA ALA A 119 9.10 9.31 -30.71
C ALA A 119 8.84 9.47 -29.20
N ASP A 120 9.82 9.12 -28.36
CA ASP A 120 9.71 9.21 -26.90
C ASP A 120 9.62 10.66 -26.41
N ALA A 121 10.38 11.57 -27.01
CA ALA A 121 10.32 13.00 -26.68
C ALA A 121 8.94 13.59 -26.99
N ILE A 122 8.38 13.30 -28.17
CA ILE A 122 7.06 13.78 -28.57
C ILE A 122 5.97 13.10 -27.74
N LYS A 123 6.09 11.80 -27.44
CA LYS A 123 5.18 11.06 -26.55
C LYS A 123 5.13 11.71 -25.17
N LYS A 124 6.29 11.99 -24.56
CA LYS A 124 6.37 12.63 -23.24
C LYS A 124 5.72 14.01 -23.23
N GLN A 125 6.03 14.84 -24.22
CA GLN A 125 5.46 16.19 -24.34
C GLN A 125 3.94 16.15 -24.58
N LEU A 126 3.45 15.15 -25.32
CA LEU A 126 2.02 14.98 -25.56
C LEU A 126 1.27 14.50 -24.30
N VAL A 127 1.83 13.56 -23.54
CA VAL A 127 1.25 13.13 -22.25
C VAL A 127 1.24 14.28 -21.23
N GLU A 128 2.29 15.10 -21.20
CA GLU A 128 2.38 16.27 -20.32
C GLU A 128 1.33 17.33 -20.67
N THR A 129 1.19 17.66 -21.96
CA THR A 129 0.16 18.61 -22.43
C THR A 129 -1.26 18.07 -22.26
N LEU A 130 -1.49 16.76 -22.40
CA LEU A 130 -2.79 16.14 -22.13
C LEU A 130 -3.18 16.20 -20.65
N ASN A 131 -2.20 16.20 -19.74
CA ASN A 131 -2.43 16.38 -18.31
C ASN A 131 -2.62 17.84 -17.89
N SER A 132 -2.36 18.81 -18.78
CA SER A 132 -2.53 20.23 -18.47
C SER A 132 -3.94 20.73 -18.78
N ASP A 133 -4.33 21.85 -18.18
CA ASP A 133 -5.61 22.51 -18.47
C ASP A 133 -5.71 22.96 -19.94
N GLU A 134 -4.58 23.07 -20.67
CA GLU A 134 -4.52 23.52 -22.06
C GLU A 134 -5.08 22.49 -23.06
N ALA A 135 -5.18 21.22 -22.65
CA ALA A 135 -5.80 20.15 -23.45
C ALA A 135 -7.33 20.14 -23.37
N ARG A 136 -7.94 20.91 -22.46
CA ARG A 136 -9.41 20.93 -22.32
C ARG A 136 -10.07 21.41 -23.62
N GLY A 137 -10.79 20.49 -24.27
CA GLY A 137 -11.52 20.76 -25.51
C GLY A 137 -10.70 20.61 -26.80
N LYS A 138 -9.45 20.16 -26.73
CA LYS A 138 -8.61 19.85 -27.92
C LYS A 138 -8.46 18.34 -28.08
N SER A 139 -8.38 17.86 -29.33
CA SER A 139 -8.12 16.45 -29.57
C SER A 139 -6.62 16.13 -29.44
N VAL A 140 -6.30 14.85 -29.21
CA VAL A 140 -4.90 14.35 -29.23
C VAL A 140 -4.20 14.70 -30.55
N SER A 141 -4.95 14.69 -31.66
CA SER A 141 -4.41 15.05 -32.98
C SER A 141 -4.05 16.53 -33.07
N ASP A 142 -4.88 17.42 -32.52
CA ASP A 142 -4.61 18.87 -32.55
C ASP A 142 -3.39 19.22 -31.69
N LEU A 143 -3.26 18.56 -30.54
CA LEU A 143 -2.11 18.72 -29.64
C LEU A 143 -0.84 18.15 -30.28
N PHE A 144 -0.92 16.99 -30.90
CA PHE A 144 0.20 16.41 -31.64
C PHE A 144 0.65 17.34 -32.77
N ASP A 145 -0.30 17.81 -33.59
CA ASP A 145 -0.02 18.73 -34.69
C ASP A 145 0.61 20.03 -34.20
N ALA A 146 0.17 20.58 -33.06
CA ALA A 146 0.79 21.76 -32.46
C ALA A 146 2.26 21.52 -32.05
N ILE A 147 2.62 20.29 -31.68
CA ILE A 147 4.00 19.92 -31.32
C ILE A 147 4.83 19.67 -32.59
N VAL A 148 4.30 18.93 -33.56
CA VAL A 148 5.09 18.42 -34.70
C VAL A 148 5.03 19.28 -35.95
N LYS A 149 4.09 20.21 -36.06
CA LYS A 149 3.99 21.14 -37.21
C LYS A 149 4.67 22.47 -36.92
N ASP A 150 5.10 23.14 -37.97
CA ASP A 150 5.57 24.52 -37.95
C ASP A 150 4.40 25.51 -38.05
N GLU A 151 4.70 26.81 -37.93
CA GLU A 151 3.70 27.89 -38.06
C GLU A 151 3.03 27.94 -39.45
N LYS A 152 3.58 27.21 -40.43
CA LYS A 152 3.07 27.10 -41.81
C LYS A 152 2.23 25.84 -42.02
N GLY A 153 2.03 25.03 -40.99
CA GLY A 153 1.24 23.80 -41.01
C GLY A 153 1.95 22.58 -41.61
N ASN A 154 3.25 22.69 -41.89
CA ASN A 154 4.06 21.56 -42.38
C ASN A 154 4.68 20.81 -41.20
N TYR A 155 4.83 19.49 -41.34
CA TYR A 155 5.59 18.72 -40.35
C TYR A 155 7.03 19.21 -40.30
N LYS A 156 7.53 19.44 -39.08
CA LYS A 156 8.94 19.77 -38.85
C LYS A 156 9.79 18.65 -39.46
N PRO A 157 10.95 19.01 -40.06
CA PRO A 157 11.85 18.03 -40.64
C PRO A 157 12.31 17.03 -39.58
N ASP A 158 12.64 15.82 -40.01
CA ASP A 158 13.17 14.76 -39.16
C ASP A 158 12.29 14.39 -37.95
N ILE A 159 10.96 14.47 -38.08
CA ILE A 159 10.02 13.93 -37.07
C ILE A 159 9.38 12.64 -37.58
N LEU A 160 8.67 12.71 -38.71
CA LEU A 160 7.96 11.59 -39.31
C LEU A 160 8.62 11.15 -40.62
N ILE A 161 8.52 9.85 -40.88
CA ILE A 161 8.99 9.14 -42.06
C ILE A 161 7.76 8.58 -42.79
N ASP A 162 7.77 8.57 -44.13
CA ASP A 162 6.71 7.92 -44.90
C ASP A 162 6.90 6.40 -44.99
N ASP A 163 5.83 5.64 -45.17
CA ASP A 163 5.88 4.16 -45.19
C ASP A 163 6.92 3.62 -46.18
N LYS A 164 7.11 4.29 -47.33
CA LYS A 164 8.09 3.86 -48.33
C LYS A 164 9.51 3.96 -47.80
N THR A 165 9.88 5.06 -47.14
CA THR A 165 11.23 5.22 -46.59
C THR A 165 11.42 4.37 -45.33
N PHE A 166 10.38 4.16 -44.53
CA PHE A 166 10.42 3.22 -43.40
C PHE A 166 10.68 1.77 -43.87
N GLN A 167 9.95 1.30 -44.88
CA GLN A 167 10.17 -0.02 -45.48
C GLN A 167 11.55 -0.14 -46.13
N ALA A 168 12.03 0.93 -46.76
CA ALA A 168 13.39 0.96 -47.30
C ALA A 168 14.45 0.85 -46.19
N GLN A 169 14.24 1.50 -45.03
CA GLN A 169 15.15 1.40 -43.88
C GLN A 169 15.15 0.01 -43.26
N GLN A 170 14.00 -0.65 -43.10
CA GLN A 170 13.95 -2.04 -42.60
C GLN A 170 14.68 -3.02 -43.53
N LYS A 171 14.61 -2.79 -44.84
CA LYS A 171 15.24 -3.63 -45.86
C LYS A 171 16.71 -3.28 -46.12
N ARG A 172 17.26 -2.26 -45.45
CA ARG A 172 18.69 -1.95 -45.57
C ARG A 172 19.49 -3.07 -44.93
N SER A 173 20.35 -3.69 -45.73
CA SER A 173 21.36 -4.64 -45.25
C SER A 173 22.20 -3.96 -44.17
N GLN A 174 22.07 -4.45 -42.92
CA GLN A 174 22.98 -4.06 -41.86
C GLN A 174 24.31 -4.76 -42.10
N ILE A 175 25.38 -3.98 -42.29
CA ILE A 175 26.74 -4.52 -42.26
C ILE A 175 27.02 -4.88 -40.81
N VAL A 176 26.65 -6.09 -40.41
CA VAL A 176 27.22 -6.72 -39.22
C VAL A 176 28.68 -7.00 -39.53
N GLY A 177 29.57 -6.19 -38.98
CA GLY A 177 31.00 -6.50 -39.01
C GLY A 177 31.23 -7.90 -38.42
N ASN A 178 32.24 -8.62 -38.92
CA ASN A 178 32.58 -9.95 -38.41
C ASN A 178 32.63 -9.93 -36.86
N ASN A 179 31.99 -10.91 -36.23
CA ASN A 179 32.09 -11.10 -34.77
C ASN A 179 33.57 -11.12 -34.37
N ILE A 180 33.95 -10.30 -33.38
CA ILE A 180 35.33 -10.01 -32.97
C ILE A 180 36.11 -11.27 -32.50
N ASN A 181 35.46 -12.43 -32.37
CA ASN A 181 36.09 -13.70 -31.97
C ASN A 181 35.75 -14.90 -32.89
N GLN A 182 35.28 -14.68 -34.12
CA GLN A 182 35.22 -15.79 -35.06
C GLN A 182 36.64 -16.12 -35.55
N PRO A 183 37.07 -17.40 -35.52
CA PRO A 183 38.35 -17.78 -36.09
C PRO A 183 38.36 -17.36 -37.57
N ASP A 184 39.47 -16.77 -38.01
CA ASP A 184 39.76 -16.55 -39.43
C ASP A 184 39.27 -17.78 -40.20
N GLY A 185 38.33 -17.59 -41.14
CA GLY A 185 37.75 -18.70 -41.91
C GLY A 185 38.85 -19.62 -42.42
N ALA A 186 38.66 -20.94 -42.27
CA ALA A 186 39.68 -21.94 -42.54
C ALA A 186 40.37 -21.66 -43.89
N LYS A 187 41.66 -21.34 -43.84
CA LYS A 187 42.47 -21.11 -45.05
C LYS A 187 42.66 -22.46 -45.72
N LEU A 188 41.79 -22.78 -46.68
CA LEU A 188 41.88 -23.98 -47.52
C LEU A 188 43.28 -24.05 -48.13
N SER A 189 43.94 -25.19 -47.95
CA SER A 189 45.23 -25.44 -48.58
C SER A 189 45.08 -25.53 -50.11
N THR A 190 46.15 -25.25 -50.86
CA THR A 190 46.15 -25.39 -52.32
C THR A 190 45.73 -26.80 -52.77
N ALA A 191 46.04 -27.83 -51.97
CA ALA A 191 45.63 -29.20 -52.24
C ALA A 191 44.12 -29.40 -52.09
N GLU A 192 43.49 -28.78 -51.09
CA GLU A 192 42.03 -28.83 -50.90
C GLU A 192 41.30 -28.03 -51.97
N LEU A 193 41.84 -26.87 -52.38
CA LEU A 193 41.30 -26.09 -53.50
C LEU A 193 41.34 -26.87 -54.82
N MET A 194 42.43 -27.60 -55.09
CA MET A 194 42.54 -28.45 -56.28
C MET A 194 41.59 -29.65 -56.22
N LYS A 195 41.39 -30.25 -55.05
CA LYS A 195 40.37 -31.31 -54.86
C LYS A 195 38.97 -30.78 -55.12
N MET A 196 38.64 -29.58 -54.62
CA MET A 196 37.35 -28.94 -54.85
C MET A 196 37.12 -28.60 -56.32
N LYS A 197 38.13 -28.10 -57.04
CA LYS A 197 38.06 -27.86 -58.48
C LYS A 197 37.89 -29.16 -59.29
N ASN A 198 38.54 -30.24 -58.87
CA ASN A 198 38.37 -31.53 -59.55
C ASN A 198 36.98 -32.13 -59.32
N GLN A 199 36.37 -31.89 -58.15
CA GLN A 199 35.00 -32.30 -57.86
C GLN A 199 33.96 -31.38 -58.52
N ASN A 200 34.29 -30.09 -58.69
CA ASN A 200 33.44 -29.08 -59.30
C ASN A 200 34.23 -28.33 -60.38
N PRO A 201 34.23 -28.82 -61.64
CA PRO A 201 35.06 -28.27 -62.72
C PRO A 201 34.82 -26.79 -63.01
N ASP A 202 33.59 -26.32 -62.76
CA ASP A 202 33.16 -24.94 -63.02
C ASP A 202 33.45 -23.98 -61.85
N MET A 203 34.05 -24.47 -60.75
CA MET A 203 34.36 -23.64 -59.59
C MET A 203 35.60 -22.78 -59.84
N ASP A 204 35.43 -21.46 -59.79
CA ASP A 204 36.54 -20.52 -59.89
C ASP A 204 37.33 -20.46 -58.56
N ILE A 205 38.51 -21.06 -58.56
CA ILE A 205 39.43 -21.08 -57.41
C ILE A 205 40.41 -19.88 -57.41
N THR A 206 40.39 -19.04 -58.44
CA THR A 206 41.30 -17.90 -58.60
C THR A 206 41.27 -16.90 -57.43
N PRO A 207 40.11 -16.63 -56.78
CA PRO A 207 40.06 -15.78 -55.59
C PRO A 207 40.82 -16.33 -54.37
N TYR A 208 41.03 -17.65 -54.32
CA TYR A 208 41.64 -18.35 -53.18
C TYR A 208 43.13 -18.66 -53.40
N LEU A 209 43.60 -18.61 -54.64
CA LEU A 209 45.03 -18.68 -54.95
C LEU A 209 45.67 -17.36 -54.55
N ARG A 210 46.48 -17.37 -53.48
CA ARG A 210 47.28 -16.19 -53.10
C ARG A 210 48.09 -15.73 -54.32
N ARG A 211 47.74 -14.58 -54.89
CA ARG A 211 48.63 -13.85 -55.81
C ARG A 211 49.88 -13.51 -55.02
N GLY A 212 50.98 -14.21 -55.30
CA GLY A 212 52.28 -13.85 -54.78
C GLY A 212 52.51 -12.39 -55.12
N LYS A 213 52.81 -11.56 -54.12
CA LYS A 213 53.32 -10.22 -54.38
C LYS A 213 54.60 -10.41 -55.19
N GLU A 214 54.56 -10.04 -56.47
CA GLU A 214 55.79 -9.77 -57.21
C GLU A 214 56.55 -8.70 -56.41
N LYS A 215 57.80 -9.01 -56.09
CA LYS A 215 58.72 -8.09 -55.39
C LYS A 215 59.26 -7.07 -56.37
#